data_AF-A0A017SZZ9-F1
#
_entry.id   AF-A0A017SZZ9-F1
#
_cell.length_a   1.000
_cell.length_b   1.000
_cell.length_c   1.000
_cell.angle_alpha   90.00
_cell.angle_beta   90.00
_cell.angle_gamma   90.00
#
_symmetry.space_group_name_H-M   'P 1'
#
loop_
_entity.id
_entity.type
_entity.pdbx_description
1 polymer ?
#
loop_
_entity_poly.entity_id
_entity_poly.type
_entity_poly.pdbx_seq_one_letter_code
_entity_poly.pdbx_strand_id
1 'polypeptide(L)'
;MLFEVDTDITGVTVCLLALAWVNIIDARRDQEVARELVQRCAAPAKRGFLYRNDLPGKDRWSTFVPLLRRTKSGRPIKADCEDQAAAHAAAFHLTEPHRVVEVAITHPGEGQLAHAYLVVDGHPFDPCVPNGMKQPPQSFYGSGTTARLRVFDPCLLFGLSCPNPFSSPLRST
;
A
#
# COMPACT_ATOMS: atom_id res chain seq x y z
N MET A 1 13.84 -3.65 -7.62
CA MET A 1 14.20 -2.29 -8.02
C MET A 1 14.19 -1.45 -6.75
N LEU A 2 15.25 -0.70 -6.46
CA LEU A 2 15.32 0.21 -5.31
C LEU A 2 15.20 1.63 -5.88
N PHE A 3 14.31 2.45 -5.34
CA PHE A 3 14.16 3.86 -5.71
C PHE A 3 14.62 4.71 -4.53
N GLU A 4 15.61 5.57 -4.73
CA GLU A 4 15.94 6.65 -3.81
C GLU A 4 15.29 7.92 -4.36
N VAL A 5 14.41 8.55 -3.59
CA VAL A 5 13.52 9.61 -4.06
C VAL A 5 13.89 10.92 -3.36
N ASP A 6 14.64 11.78 -4.04
CA ASP A 6 15.03 13.12 -3.58
C ASP A 6 14.02 14.16 -4.08
N THR A 7 12.75 14.02 -3.68
CA THR A 7 11.63 14.83 -4.19
C THR A 7 10.78 15.41 -3.07
N ASP A 8 10.07 16.51 -3.35
CA ASP A 8 9.05 17.03 -2.43
C ASP A 8 7.93 16.00 -2.19
N ILE A 9 7.04 16.28 -1.22
CA ILE A 9 5.98 15.34 -0.82
C ILE A 9 5.07 14.92 -1.99
N THR A 10 4.95 15.75 -3.03
CA THR A 10 4.19 15.43 -4.24
C THR A 10 4.91 14.36 -5.06
N GLY A 11 6.21 14.53 -5.32
CA GLY A 11 7.02 13.50 -5.99
C GLY A 11 7.03 12.17 -5.23
N VAL A 12 7.13 12.23 -3.90
CA VAL A 12 7.10 11.04 -3.03
C VAL A 12 5.73 10.34 -3.12
N THR A 13 4.63 11.09 -3.21
CA THR A 13 3.28 10.52 -3.38
C THR A 13 3.10 9.86 -4.75
N VAL A 14 3.72 10.39 -5.82
CA VAL A 14 3.73 9.75 -7.16
C VAL A 14 4.46 8.42 -7.12
N CYS A 15 5.61 8.34 -6.42
CA CYS A 15 6.31 7.08 -6.21
C CYS A 15 5.43 6.07 -5.46
N LEU A 16 4.67 6.52 -4.46
CA LEU A 16 3.77 5.65 -3.69
C LEU A 16 2.65 5.08 -4.55
N LEU A 17 2.05 5.91 -5.40
CA LEU A 17 1.08 5.47 -6.40
C LEU A 17 1.68 4.44 -7.35
N ALA A 18 2.91 4.68 -7.83
CA ALA A 18 3.60 3.74 -8.71
C ALA A 18 3.84 2.38 -8.03
N LEU A 19 4.20 2.34 -6.74
CA LEU A 19 4.30 1.10 -5.98
C LEU A 19 2.97 0.35 -5.89
N ALA A 20 1.88 1.06 -5.59
CA ALA A 20 0.53 0.47 -5.55
C ALA A 20 0.14 -0.13 -6.91
N TRP A 21 0.45 0.57 -8.01
CA TRP A 21 0.21 0.08 -9.37
C TRP A 21 1.00 -1.17 -9.71
N VAL A 22 2.29 -1.24 -9.34
CA VAL A 22 3.07 -2.45 -9.57
C VAL A 22 2.47 -3.63 -8.82
N ASN A 23 2.03 -3.44 -7.57
CA ASN A 23 1.33 -4.48 -6.81
C ASN A 23 0.05 -4.96 -7.50
N ILE A 24 -0.76 -4.04 -8.06
CA ILE A 24 -1.97 -4.39 -8.82
C ILE A 24 -1.61 -5.20 -10.07
N ILE A 25 -0.62 -4.76 -10.83
CA ILE A 25 -0.19 -5.43 -12.07
C ILE A 25 0.33 -6.84 -11.76
N ASP A 26 1.20 -6.98 -10.75
CA ASP A 26 1.74 -8.28 -10.34
C ASP A 26 0.61 -9.23 -9.89
N ALA A 27 -0.32 -8.76 -9.08
CA ALA A 27 -1.47 -9.55 -8.63
C ALA A 27 -2.41 -9.96 -9.78
N ARG A 28 -2.58 -9.12 -10.81
CA ARG A 28 -3.40 -9.50 -11.97
C ARG A 28 -2.71 -10.50 -12.90
N ARG A 29 -1.38 -10.51 -12.91
CA ARG A 29 -0.59 -11.47 -13.69
C ARG A 29 -0.49 -12.83 -13.00
N ASP A 30 -0.60 -12.86 -11.67
CA ASP A 30 -0.42 -14.06 -10.87
C ASP A 30 -1.50 -14.16 -9.77
N GLN A 31 -2.41 -15.13 -9.92
CA GLN A 31 -3.49 -15.36 -8.97
C GLN A 31 -3.01 -15.76 -7.57
N GLU A 32 -1.85 -16.42 -7.44
CA GLU A 32 -1.30 -16.76 -6.12
C GLU A 32 -0.81 -15.50 -5.42
N VAL A 33 -0.14 -14.59 -6.16
CA VAL A 33 0.25 -13.28 -5.64
C VAL A 33 -0.97 -12.48 -5.20
N ALA A 34 -2.05 -12.46 -5.99
CA ALA A 34 -3.29 -11.79 -5.60
C ALA A 34 -3.88 -12.33 -4.30
N ARG A 35 -3.97 -13.66 -4.16
CA ARG A 35 -4.50 -14.29 -2.94
C ARG A 35 -3.63 -13.97 -1.74
N GLU A 36 -2.31 -14.13 -1.85
CA GLU A 36 -1.39 -13.80 -0.76
C GLU A 36 -1.47 -12.31 -0.38
N LEU A 37 -1.52 -11.39 -1.35
CA LEU A 37 -1.63 -9.97 -1.08
C LEU A 37 -2.87 -9.66 -0.22
N VAL A 38 -4.04 -10.12 -0.67
CA VAL A 38 -5.31 -9.89 0.04
C VAL A 38 -5.29 -10.57 1.42
N GLN A 39 -4.84 -11.81 1.50
CA GLN A 39 -4.77 -12.54 2.77
C GLN A 39 -3.83 -11.88 3.77
N ARG A 40 -2.68 -11.37 3.33
CA ARG A 40 -1.70 -10.70 4.20
C ARG A 40 -2.19 -9.33 4.67
N CYS A 41 -2.89 -8.58 3.83
CA CYS A 41 -3.49 -7.30 4.21
C CYS A 41 -4.67 -7.46 5.19
N ALA A 42 -5.44 -8.56 5.08
CA ALA A 42 -6.54 -8.85 5.99
C ALA A 42 -6.11 -9.55 7.29
N ALA A 43 -4.91 -10.14 7.33
CA ALA A 43 -4.43 -10.92 8.45
C ALA A 43 -3.95 -10.03 9.62
N PRO A 44 -4.09 -10.49 10.87
CA PRO A 44 -3.54 -9.78 12.03
C PRO A 44 -2.01 -9.73 11.95
N ALA A 45 -1.40 -8.77 12.64
CA ALA A 45 0.04 -8.45 12.55
C ALA A 45 1.01 -9.64 12.70
N LYS A 46 0.61 -10.69 13.42
CA LYS A 46 1.42 -11.90 13.61
C LYS A 46 1.56 -12.78 12.36
N ARG A 47 0.66 -12.61 11.38
CA ARG A 47 0.56 -13.41 10.14
C ARG A 47 0.50 -12.57 8.87
N GLY A 48 0.05 -11.31 8.97
CA GLY A 48 0.03 -10.33 7.89
C GLY A 48 1.30 -9.49 7.85
N PHE A 49 1.14 -8.18 8.02
CA PHE A 49 2.22 -7.21 8.10
C PHE A 49 2.60 -6.88 9.55
N LEU A 50 3.87 -6.55 9.77
CA LEU A 50 4.38 -6.01 11.03
C LEU A 50 5.10 -4.70 10.71
N TYR A 51 4.60 -3.62 11.29
CA TYR A 51 5.20 -2.30 11.15
C TYR A 51 6.63 -2.29 11.68
N ARG A 52 7.55 -1.83 10.84
CA ARG A 52 8.95 -1.66 11.20
C ARG A 52 9.56 -0.58 10.32
N ASN A 53 10.01 0.51 10.95
CA ASN A 53 10.83 1.49 10.25
C ASN A 53 12.10 0.88 9.70
N ASP A 54 12.50 1.42 8.57
CA ASP A 54 13.79 1.18 8.00
C ASP A 54 14.95 1.63 8.90
N LEU A 55 16.14 1.13 8.60
CA LEU A 55 17.35 1.51 9.32
C LEU A 55 17.68 2.98 9.02
N PRO A 56 18.21 3.74 10.01
CA PRO A 56 18.61 5.13 9.79
C PRO A 56 19.49 5.29 8.54
N GLY A 57 19.12 6.25 7.69
CA GLY A 57 19.85 6.58 6.45
C GLY A 57 19.60 5.64 5.27
N LYS A 58 18.58 4.77 5.31
CA LYS A 58 18.17 3.95 4.17
C LYS A 58 16.64 3.86 4.11
N ASP A 59 15.99 4.75 3.37
CA ASP A 59 14.57 4.62 3.07
C ASP A 59 14.40 3.72 1.83
N ARG A 60 13.73 2.56 1.98
CA ARG A 60 13.71 1.48 0.99
C ARG A 60 12.31 0.97 0.72
N TRP A 61 11.75 1.52 -0.34
CA TRP A 61 10.41 1.16 -0.75
C TRP A 61 10.43 -0.11 -1.59
N SER A 62 9.51 -1.03 -1.28
CA SER A 62 9.42 -2.37 -1.83
C SER A 62 8.00 -2.71 -2.24
N THR A 63 7.86 -3.27 -3.44
CA THR A 63 6.58 -3.87 -3.85
C THR A 63 6.33 -5.17 -3.08
N PHE A 64 5.08 -5.62 -3.09
CA PHE A 64 4.61 -6.77 -2.33
C PHE A 64 5.36 -8.06 -2.67
N VAL A 65 5.62 -8.33 -3.94
CA VAL A 65 6.32 -9.57 -4.36
C VAL A 65 7.74 -9.65 -3.78
N PRO A 66 8.61 -8.62 -3.89
CA PRO A 66 9.88 -8.55 -3.17
C PRO A 66 9.77 -8.69 -1.65
N LEU A 67 8.73 -8.14 -1.02
CA LEU A 67 8.50 -8.28 0.42
C LEU A 67 8.14 -9.73 0.79
N LEU A 68 7.24 -10.33 0.03
CA LEU A 68 6.81 -11.71 0.20
C LEU A 68 7.99 -12.69 0.05
N ARG A 69 8.82 -12.51 -0.98
CA ARG A 69 10.02 -13.36 -1.22
C ARG A 69 11.05 -13.29 -0.09
N ARG A 70 11.16 -12.16 0.60
CA ARG A 70 12.08 -11.99 1.75
C ARG A 70 11.49 -12.50 3.06
N THR A 71 10.20 -12.83 3.07
CA THR A 71 9.48 -13.28 4.26
C THR A 71 9.57 -14.80 4.38
N LYS A 72 10.07 -15.29 5.52
CA LYS A 72 10.05 -16.73 5.81
C LYS A 72 8.60 -17.19 5.96
N SER A 73 8.28 -18.40 5.45
CA SER A 73 6.94 -18.97 5.59
C SER A 73 6.42 -18.92 7.04
N GLY A 74 5.15 -18.55 7.20
CA GLY A 74 4.49 -18.39 8.50
C GLY A 74 4.94 -17.19 9.34
N ARG A 75 5.89 -16.36 8.87
CA ARG A 75 6.28 -15.11 9.53
C ARG A 75 5.52 -13.91 8.95
N PRO A 76 5.38 -12.81 9.72
CA PRO A 76 4.83 -11.59 9.19
C PRO A 76 5.81 -10.88 8.26
N ILE A 77 5.26 -10.13 7.31
CA ILE A 77 6.01 -9.27 6.40
C ILE A 77 6.39 -8.01 7.18
N LYS A 78 7.69 -7.73 7.31
CA LYS A 78 8.17 -6.49 7.95
C LYS A 78 8.21 -5.38 6.89
N ALA A 79 7.49 -4.30 7.16
CA ALA A 79 7.32 -3.20 6.23
C ALA A 79 7.07 -1.90 7.01
N ASP A 80 7.49 -0.77 6.46
CA ASP A 80 7.20 0.57 6.96
C ASP A 80 5.83 1.05 6.45
N CYS A 81 5.61 2.37 6.41
CA CYS A 81 4.29 2.92 6.09
C CYS A 81 3.99 2.98 4.60
N GLU A 82 4.99 3.17 3.77
CA GLU A 82 4.91 3.29 2.32
C GLU A 82 4.59 1.93 1.71
N ASP A 83 5.35 0.92 2.12
CA ASP A 83 5.16 -0.47 1.71
C ASP A 83 3.77 -0.98 2.08
N GLN A 84 3.32 -0.71 3.31
CA GLN A 84 2.01 -1.13 3.77
C GLN A 84 0.88 -0.36 3.08
N ALA A 85 0.99 0.95 2.91
CA ALA A 85 0.01 1.75 2.19
C ALA A 85 -0.13 1.26 0.74
N ALA A 86 0.98 1.07 0.02
CA ALA A 86 0.95 0.57 -1.35
C ALA A 86 0.35 -0.84 -1.47
N ALA A 87 0.65 -1.75 -0.54
CA ALA A 87 0.08 -3.09 -0.53
C ALA A 87 -1.42 -3.07 -0.25
N HIS A 88 -1.87 -2.32 0.76
CA HIS A 88 -3.29 -2.22 1.11
C HIS A 88 -4.10 -1.49 0.04
N ALA A 89 -3.54 -0.46 -0.60
CA ALA A 89 -4.18 0.20 -1.74
C ALA A 89 -4.47 -0.79 -2.87
N ALA A 90 -3.48 -1.63 -3.21
CA ALA A 90 -3.65 -2.68 -4.21
C ALA A 90 -4.68 -3.73 -3.77
N ALA A 91 -4.67 -4.14 -2.50
CA ALA A 91 -5.65 -5.09 -1.98
C ALA A 91 -7.09 -4.54 -2.07
N PHE A 92 -7.34 -3.31 -1.58
CA PHE A 92 -8.63 -2.64 -1.71
C PHE A 92 -9.07 -2.52 -3.16
N HIS A 93 -8.15 -2.14 -4.06
CA HIS A 93 -8.47 -2.03 -5.48
C HIS A 93 -8.93 -3.36 -6.10
N LEU A 94 -8.34 -4.48 -5.66
CA LEU A 94 -8.68 -5.81 -6.16
C LEU A 94 -10.00 -6.35 -5.60
N THR A 95 -10.27 -6.12 -4.31
CA THR A 95 -11.42 -6.69 -3.58
C THR A 95 -12.65 -5.78 -3.56
N GLU A 96 -12.44 -4.47 -3.59
CA GLU A 96 -13.47 -3.43 -3.43
C GLU A 96 -13.35 -2.37 -4.54
N PRO A 97 -13.44 -2.73 -5.83
CA PRO A 97 -13.15 -1.84 -6.96
C PRO A 97 -14.09 -0.62 -7.10
N HIS A 98 -15.19 -0.61 -6.34
CA HIS A 98 -16.15 0.49 -6.30
C HIS A 98 -15.74 1.61 -5.34
N ARG A 99 -14.84 1.33 -4.39
CA ARG A 99 -14.40 2.30 -3.38
C ARG A 99 -13.40 3.28 -3.97
N VAL A 100 -13.44 4.52 -3.49
CA VAL A 100 -12.44 5.52 -3.85
C VAL A 100 -11.27 5.36 -2.91
N VAL A 101 -10.15 4.87 -3.43
CA VAL A 101 -8.90 4.70 -2.68
C VAL A 101 -7.89 5.73 -3.16
N GLU A 102 -7.29 6.45 -2.22
CA GLU A 102 -6.17 7.35 -2.47
C GLU A 102 -4.99 6.92 -1.61
N VAL A 103 -3.79 6.96 -2.19
CA VAL A 103 -2.56 6.95 -1.40
C VAL A 103 -2.28 8.36 -0.93
N ALA A 104 -1.84 8.51 0.31
CA ALA A 104 -1.60 9.81 0.93
C ALA A 104 -0.29 9.80 1.71
N ILE A 105 0.40 10.94 1.68
CA ILE A 105 1.58 11.18 2.51
C ILE A 105 1.41 12.52 3.20
N THR A 106 1.66 12.52 4.51
CA THR A 106 1.63 13.72 5.33
C THR A 106 3.00 13.93 5.98
N HIS A 107 3.52 15.17 5.90
CA HIS A 107 4.68 15.64 6.65
C HIS A 107 4.22 16.74 7.63
N PRO A 108 4.02 16.41 8.92
CA PRO A 108 3.32 17.27 9.88
C PRO A 108 4.14 18.49 10.33
N GLY A 109 5.46 18.51 10.12
CA GLY A 109 6.30 19.66 10.44
C GLY A 109 7.77 19.27 10.67
N GLU A 110 8.62 20.28 10.88
CA GLU A 110 10.04 20.09 11.15
C GLU A 110 10.28 19.17 12.36
N GLY A 111 11.24 18.23 12.22
CA GLY A 111 11.58 17.26 13.28
C GLY A 111 10.61 16.08 13.42
N GLN A 112 9.55 16.02 12.62
CA GLN A 112 8.63 14.88 12.57
C GLN A 112 8.83 14.08 11.28
N LEU A 113 8.62 12.76 11.35
CA LEU A 113 8.73 11.90 10.18
C LEU A 113 7.51 12.06 9.28
N ALA A 114 7.73 12.05 7.96
CA ALA A 114 6.65 11.85 7.01
C ALA A 114 6.00 10.48 7.23
N HIS A 115 4.73 10.34 6.87
CA HIS A 115 3.99 9.10 7.04
C HIS A 115 3.04 8.86 5.88
N ALA A 116 3.11 7.66 5.32
CA ALA A 116 2.21 7.19 4.28
C ALA A 116 1.00 6.43 4.85
N TYR A 117 -0.18 6.69 4.29
CA TYR A 117 -1.44 6.07 4.68
C TYR A 117 -2.41 6.07 3.49
N LEU A 118 -3.62 5.56 3.69
CA LEU A 118 -4.68 5.58 2.69
C LEU A 118 -5.79 6.54 3.08
N VAL A 119 -6.47 7.09 2.09
CA VAL A 119 -7.79 7.68 2.24
C VAL A 119 -8.77 6.80 1.48
N VAL A 120 -9.74 6.22 2.18
CA VAL A 120 -10.74 5.35 1.59
C VAL A 120 -12.11 5.96 1.79
N ASP A 121 -12.78 6.29 0.69
CA ASP A 121 -14.06 7.02 0.65
C ASP A 121 -14.05 8.31 1.49
N GLY A 122 -12.92 9.05 1.44
CA GLY A 122 -12.74 10.30 2.17
C GLY A 122 -12.28 10.14 3.63
N HIS A 123 -12.15 8.91 4.14
CA HIS A 123 -11.73 8.65 5.51
C HIS A 123 -10.29 8.12 5.60
N PRO A 124 -9.45 8.62 6.52
CA PRO A 124 -8.12 8.07 6.75
C PRO A 124 -8.18 6.60 7.17
N PHE A 125 -7.37 5.79 6.54
CA PHE A 125 -7.10 4.41 6.89
C PHE A 125 -5.58 4.21 6.98
N ASP A 126 -5.11 3.86 8.17
CA ASP A 126 -3.70 3.67 8.45
C ASP A 126 -3.40 2.19 8.68
N PRO A 127 -2.84 1.46 7.70
CA PRO A 127 -2.55 0.05 7.86
C PRO A 127 -1.47 -0.23 8.90
N CYS A 128 -0.64 0.75 9.27
CA CYS A 128 0.47 0.54 10.20
C CYS A 128 -0.01 0.41 11.65
N VAL A 129 -1.10 1.08 12.02
CA VAL A 129 -1.66 1.04 13.38
C VAL A 129 -2.05 -0.39 13.79
N PRO A 130 -2.95 -1.10 13.08
CA PRO A 130 -3.27 -2.49 13.43
C PRO A 130 -2.06 -3.43 13.32
N ASN A 131 -1.02 -3.02 12.59
CA ASN A 131 0.21 -3.78 12.38
C ASN A 131 1.35 -3.42 13.34
N GLY A 132 1.07 -2.68 14.41
CA GLY A 132 2.00 -2.47 15.53
C GLY A 132 2.61 -1.07 15.64
N MET A 133 2.22 -0.13 14.79
CA MET A 133 2.51 1.28 14.99
C MET A 133 1.63 1.84 16.10
N LYS A 134 2.18 2.75 16.92
CA LYS A 134 1.38 3.49 17.89
C LYS A 134 0.40 4.42 17.15
N GLN A 135 -0.87 4.40 17.54
CA GLN A 135 -1.90 5.27 16.98
C GLN A 135 -1.49 6.76 17.09
N PRO A 136 -1.33 7.47 15.97
CA PRO A 136 -1.14 8.92 16.01
C PRO A 136 -2.48 9.62 16.33
N PRO A 137 -2.45 10.85 16.87
CA PRO A 137 -3.68 11.62 17.09
C PRO A 137 -4.42 11.85 15.76
N GLN A 138 -5.76 11.95 15.79
CA GLN A 138 -6.54 12.12 14.55
C GLN A 138 -6.14 13.38 13.76
N SER A 139 -5.71 14.43 14.45
CA SER A 139 -5.20 15.66 13.82
C SER A 139 -3.92 15.46 13.00
N PHE A 140 -3.24 14.32 13.14
CA PHE A 140 -2.05 13.98 12.36
C PHE A 140 -2.37 13.84 10.87
N TYR A 141 -3.46 13.16 10.53
CA TYR A 141 -3.82 12.86 9.14
C TYR A 141 -4.28 14.13 8.41
N GLY A 142 -3.51 14.59 7.43
CA GLY A 142 -3.79 15.82 6.69
C GLY A 142 -3.25 17.10 7.35
N SER A 143 -2.46 16.98 8.42
CA SER A 143 -1.71 18.12 8.98
C SER A 143 -0.48 18.49 8.14
N GLY A 144 0.10 19.66 8.40
CA GLY A 144 1.32 20.12 7.72
C GLY A 144 1.18 20.12 6.19
N THR A 145 2.24 19.68 5.50
CA THR A 145 2.18 19.48 4.05
C THR A 145 1.65 18.08 3.78
N THR A 146 0.60 17.97 2.97
CA THR A 146 -0.01 16.68 2.62
C THR A 146 -0.25 16.59 1.12
N ALA A 147 0.04 15.45 0.53
CA ALA A 147 -0.30 15.13 -0.86
C ALA A 147 -1.11 13.82 -0.91
N ARG A 148 -2.02 13.74 -1.89
CA ARG A 148 -2.91 12.59 -2.11
C ARG A 148 -3.04 12.32 -3.59
N LEU A 149 -3.06 11.05 -3.97
CA LEU A 149 -3.33 10.63 -5.34
C LEU A 149 -4.28 9.45 -5.35
N ARG A 150 -5.32 9.55 -6.17
CA ARG A 150 -6.28 8.47 -6.37
C ARG A 150 -5.63 7.29 -7.08
N VAL A 151 -5.90 6.10 -6.56
CA VAL A 151 -5.46 4.82 -7.13
C VAL A 151 -6.48 4.39 -8.17
N PHE A 152 -6.09 4.49 -9.44
CA PHE A 152 -6.86 3.96 -10.57
C PHE A 152 -6.33 2.60 -11.00
N ASP A 153 -7.12 1.87 -11.78
CA ASP A 153 -6.69 0.64 -12.43
C ASP A 153 -5.65 0.96 -13.52
N PRO A 154 -4.36 0.61 -13.34
CA PRO A 154 -3.34 0.89 -14.34
C PRO A 154 -3.56 0.08 -15.62
N CYS A 155 -4.22 -1.08 -15.54
CA CYS A 155 -4.47 -1.92 -16.70
C CYS A 155 -5.55 -1.30 -17.60
N LEU A 156 -6.57 -0.66 -17.02
CA LEU A 156 -7.54 0.12 -17.80
C LEU A 156 -6.91 1.39 -18.37
N LEU A 157 -6.11 2.10 -17.57
CA LEU A 157 -5.49 3.36 -17.99
C LEU A 157 -4.53 3.18 -19.17
N PHE A 158 -3.77 2.08 -19.19
CA PHE A 158 -2.76 1.79 -20.21
C PHE A 158 -3.18 0.73 -21.23
N GLY A 159 -4.44 0.28 -21.21
CA GLY A 159 -4.95 -0.73 -22.14
C GLY A 159 -4.25 -2.10 -22.03
N LEU A 160 -3.80 -2.47 -20.82
CA LEU A 160 -3.14 -3.74 -20.57
C LEU A 160 -4.16 -4.86 -20.37
N SER A 161 -3.96 -5.98 -21.06
CA SER A 161 -4.76 -7.21 -20.87
C SER A 161 -4.38 -7.91 -19.57
N CYS A 162 -4.90 -7.44 -18.44
CA CYS A 162 -4.71 -8.07 -17.13
C CYS A 162 -6.08 -8.16 -16.41
N PRO A 163 -6.76 -9.32 -16.47
CA PRO A 163 -8.08 -9.48 -15.85
C PRO A 163 -7.99 -9.37 -14.32
N ASN A 164 -9.06 -8.89 -13.67
CA ASN A 164 -9.10 -8.90 -12.21
C ASN A 164 -9.20 -10.37 -11.72
N PRO A 165 -8.28 -10.84 -10.85
CA PRO A 165 -8.26 -12.23 -10.39
C PRO A 165 -9.49 -12.62 -9.56
N PHE A 166 -10.26 -11.64 -9.07
CA PHE A 166 -11.47 -11.85 -8.26
C PHE A 166 -12.77 -11.58 -9.03
N SER A 167 -12.73 -11.16 -10.29
CA SER A 167 -13.92 -10.82 -11.08
C SER A 167 -14.57 -12.04 -11.76
N SER A 168 -14.45 -13.25 -11.21
CA SER A 168 -15.16 -14.40 -11.78
C SER A 168 -16.68 -14.14 -11.71
N PRO A 169 -17.42 -14.35 -12.80
CA PRO A 169 -18.87 -14.26 -12.74
C PRO A 169 -19.37 -15.31 -11.75
N LEU A 170 -20.25 -14.89 -10.84
CA LEU A 170 -21.08 -15.80 -10.05
C LEU A 170 -21.67 -16.82 -11.03
N ARG A 171 -21.17 -18.07 -11.02
CA ARG A 171 -21.85 -19.15 -11.72
C ARG A 171 -23.18 -19.28 -11.01
N SER A 172 -24.24 -18.81 -11.64
CA SER A 172 -25.61 -19.11 -11.26
C SER A 172 -25.74 -20.63 -11.25
N THR A 173 -25.79 -21.19 -10.05
CA THR A 173 -26.19 -22.58 -9.77
C THR A 173 -27.64 -22.77 -10.15
#